data_AF-A0A955I7P1-F1
#
_entry.id   AF-A0A955I7P1-F1
#
_cell.length_a   1.000
_cell.length_b   1.000
_cell.length_c   1.000
_cell.angle_alpha   90.00
_cell.angle_beta   90.00
_cell.angle_gamma   90.00
#
_symmetry.space_group_name_H-M   'P 1'
#
loop_
_entity.id
_entity.type
_entity.pdbx_description
1 polymer ?
#
loop_
_entity_poly.entity_id
_entity_poly.type
_entity_poly.pdbx_seq_one_letter_code
_entity_poly.pdbx_strand_id
1 'polypeptide(L)'
;KVDLKSKLEGRGANISMSMDSFDLAIKKRAIPRALKLERQLTKEEVEQLRVEFEQAIDEKKFRPKDKPVTIRVKKEEVEKLKNLGI
;
A
#
# COMPACT_ATOMS: atom_id res chain seq x y z
N LYS A 1 2.26 -3.80 1.67
CA LYS A 1 2.06 -3.53 3.12
C LYS A 1 1.73 -2.09 3.40
N VAL A 2 0.44 -1.82 3.55
CA VAL A 2 -0.11 -0.53 3.97
C VAL A 2 0.23 -0.23 5.44
N ASP A 3 0.93 0.87 5.68
CA ASP A 3 1.39 1.46 6.94
C ASP A 3 0.48 2.58 7.47
N LEU A 4 -0.59 2.18 8.14
CA LEU A 4 -1.52 3.08 8.86
C LEU A 4 -0.89 4.04 9.87
N LYS A 5 0.30 3.73 10.37
CA LYS A 5 0.87 4.41 11.55
C LYS A 5 2.10 5.26 11.20
N SER A 6 2.52 5.28 9.94
CA SER A 6 3.77 5.91 9.48
C SER A 6 5.00 5.45 10.27
N LYS A 7 5.00 4.17 10.67
CA LYS A 7 6.06 3.56 11.49
C LYS A 7 6.97 2.62 10.73
N LEU A 8 6.60 2.24 9.51
CA LEU A 8 7.47 1.44 8.67
C LEU A 8 8.59 2.34 8.13
N GLU A 9 9.73 1.78 7.72
CA GLU A 9 10.88 2.52 7.18
C GLU A 9 10.96 2.44 5.64
N GLY A 10 11.43 3.50 4.96
CA GLY A 10 11.60 3.55 3.48
C GLY A 10 10.84 4.66 2.75
N ARG A 11 10.76 4.55 1.41
CA ARG A 11 9.97 5.46 0.55
C ARG A 11 8.49 5.11 0.65
N GLY A 12 7.64 6.13 0.78
CA GLY A 12 6.19 5.96 0.83
C GLY A 12 5.50 6.80 -0.23
N ALA A 13 4.33 6.36 -0.67
CA ALA A 13 3.41 7.13 -1.47
C ALA A 13 2.23 7.55 -0.59
N ASN A 14 2.07 8.86 -0.38
CA ASN A 14 0.93 9.38 0.38
C ASN A 14 -0.26 9.51 -0.57
N ILE A 15 -1.36 8.84 -0.22
CA ILE A 15 -2.62 8.90 -0.97
C ILE A 15 -3.76 9.23 -0.01
N SER A 16 -4.75 9.97 -0.51
CA SER A 16 -5.98 10.22 0.24
C SER A 16 -6.70 8.90 0.52
N MET A 17 -7.32 8.78 1.68
CA MET A 17 -7.99 7.55 2.15
C MET A 17 -9.39 7.39 1.53
N SER A 18 -9.41 7.29 0.21
CA SER A 18 -10.59 6.95 -0.59
C SER A 18 -10.17 5.96 -1.67
N MET A 19 -11.03 4.99 -1.96
CA MET A 19 -10.81 4.03 -3.04
C MET A 19 -10.70 4.74 -4.40
N ASP A 20 -11.40 5.86 -4.61
CA ASP A 20 -11.27 6.66 -5.83
C ASP A 20 -9.84 7.22 -6.00
N SER A 21 -9.23 7.61 -4.87
CA SER A 21 -7.86 8.13 -4.86
C SER A 21 -6.83 7.03 -5.11
N PHE A 22 -7.10 5.82 -4.60
CA PHE A 22 -6.30 4.63 -4.90
C PHE A 22 -6.36 4.28 -6.39
N ASP A 23 -7.57 4.15 -6.94
CA ASP A 23 -7.78 3.80 -8.35
C ASP A 23 -7.14 4.86 -9.28
N LEU A 24 -7.25 6.15 -8.92
CA LEU A 24 -6.58 7.23 -9.64
C LEU A 24 -5.05 7.13 -9.57
N ALA A 25 -4.49 6.76 -8.42
CA ALA A 25 -3.04 6.60 -8.23
C ALA A 25 -2.47 5.42 -9.01
N ILE A 26 -3.23 4.32 -9.13
CA ILE A 26 -2.89 3.19 -10.00
C ILE A 26 -2.96 3.60 -11.47
N LYS A 27 -4.07 4.21 -11.90
CA LYS A 27 -4.27 4.66 -13.28
C LYS A 27 -3.19 5.64 -13.74
N LYS A 28 -2.77 6.57 -12.87
CA LYS A 28 -1.72 7.55 -13.15
C LYS A 28 -0.30 7.04 -12.93
N ARG A 29 -0.12 5.77 -12.54
CA ARG A 29 1.18 5.19 -12.16
C ARG A 29 1.91 6.04 -11.10
N ALA A 30 1.14 6.68 -10.23
CA ALA A 30 1.66 7.56 -9.19
C ALA A 30 2.39 6.76 -8.10
N ILE A 31 1.91 5.54 -7.79
CA ILE A 31 2.53 4.67 -6.79
C ILE A 31 3.93 4.19 -7.22
N PRO A 32 4.13 3.57 -8.41
CA PRO A 32 5.47 3.22 -8.88
C PRO A 32 6.43 4.41 -8.93
N ARG A 33 5.96 5.58 -9.38
CA ARG A 33 6.78 6.79 -9.47
C ARG A 33 7.21 7.30 -8.09
N ALA A 34 6.28 7.37 -7.15
CA ALA A 34 6.57 7.82 -5.77
C ALA A 34 7.52 6.87 -5.04
N LEU A 35 7.40 5.57 -5.30
CA LEU A 35 8.26 4.54 -4.72
C LEU A 35 9.59 4.37 -5.48
N LYS A 36 9.80 5.09 -6.60
CA LYS A 36 10.94 4.93 -7.52
C LYS A 36 11.15 3.48 -7.97
N LEU A 37 10.05 2.80 -8.28
CA LEU A 37 10.12 1.47 -8.88
C LEU A 37 10.57 1.60 -10.34
N GLU A 38 11.53 0.78 -10.73
CA GLU A 38 11.97 0.67 -12.13
C GLU A 38 10.93 -0.04 -13.01
N ARG A 39 9.92 -0.66 -12.39
CA ARG A 39 8.84 -1.40 -13.04
C ARG A 39 7.46 -0.96 -12.56
N GLN A 40 6.44 -1.31 -13.36
CA GLN A 40 5.06 -1.18 -12.93
C GLN A 40 4.66 -2.30 -11.96
N LEU A 41 3.60 -2.04 -11.20
CA LEU A 41 2.97 -3.05 -10.36
C LEU A 41 2.24 -4.06 -11.25
N THR A 42 2.36 -5.34 -10.93
CA THR A 42 1.57 -6.39 -11.59
C THR A 42 0.11 -6.34 -11.12
N LYS A 43 -0.78 -7.07 -11.79
CA LYS A 43 -2.20 -7.10 -11.40
C LYS A 43 -2.38 -7.66 -9.99
N GLU A 44 -1.62 -8.69 -9.65
CA GLU A 44 -1.65 -9.34 -8.34
C GLU A 44 -1.17 -8.37 -7.24
N GLU A 45 -0.12 -7.57 -7.52
CA GLU A 45 0.37 -6.56 -6.58
C GLU A 45 -0.62 -5.42 -6.38
N VAL A 46 -1.31 -5.00 -7.43
CA VAL A 46 -2.37 -3.99 -7.35
C VAL A 46 -3.54 -4.50 -6.52
N GLU A 47 -3.96 -5.75 -6.74
CA GLU A 47 -5.07 -6.34 -6.00
C GLU A 47 -4.74 -6.50 -4.51
N GLN A 48 -3.53 -6.98 -4.20
CA GLN A 48 -3.06 -7.06 -2.82
C GLN A 48 -3.03 -5.69 -2.14
N LEU A 49 -2.53 -4.66 -2.83
CA LEU A 49 -2.54 -3.29 -2.32
C LEU A 49 -3.95 -2.74 -2.15
N ARG A 50 -4.90 -3.12 -3.03
CA ARG A 50 -6.30 -2.73 -2.95
C ARG A 50 -6.94 -3.28 -1.67
N VAL A 51 -6.79 -4.59 -1.43
CA VAL A 51 -7.32 -5.26 -0.24
C VAL A 51 -6.72 -4.68 1.04
N GLU A 52 -5.38 -4.52 1.09
CA GLU A 52 -4.73 -3.92 2.26
C GLU A 52 -5.18 -2.46 2.48
N PHE A 53 -5.42 -1.70 1.41
CA PHE A 53 -5.83 -0.30 1.50
C PHE A 53 -7.29 -0.15 1.94
N GLU A 54 -8.17 -1.04 1.47
CA GLU A 54 -9.56 -1.12 1.92
C GLU A 54 -9.65 -1.50 3.40
N GLN A 55 -8.92 -2.55 3.82
CA GLN A 55 -8.80 -2.93 5.22
C GLN A 55 -8.26 -1.78 6.08
N ALA A 56 -7.28 -1.04 5.57
CA ALA A 56 -6.74 0.13 6.25
C ALA A 56 -7.75 1.27 6.40
N ILE A 57 -8.54 1.56 5.35
CA ILE A 57 -9.62 2.54 5.44
C ILE A 57 -10.64 2.11 6.51
N ASP A 58 -11.00 0.83 6.54
CA ASP A 58 -12.02 0.32 7.45
C ASP A 58 -11.53 0.19 8.91
N GLU A 59 -10.30 -0.26 9.15
CA GLU A 59 -9.66 -0.23 10.48
C GLU A 59 -9.62 1.18 11.08
N LYS A 60 -9.51 2.18 10.20
CA LYS A 60 -9.45 3.57 10.58
C LYS A 60 -10.84 4.20 10.72
N LYS A 61 -11.84 3.81 9.92
CA LYS A 61 -13.25 4.15 10.17
C LYS A 61 -13.72 3.64 11.54
N PHE A 62 -13.14 2.54 12.03
CA PHE A 62 -13.37 2.02 13.38
C PHE A 62 -12.59 2.77 14.49
N ARG A 63 -11.70 3.71 14.13
CA ARG A 63 -11.00 4.60 15.08
C ARG A 63 -11.57 6.01 14.98
N PRO A 64 -11.96 6.65 16.10
CA PRO A 64 -12.74 7.90 16.10
C PRO A 64 -12.03 9.16 15.57
N LYS A 65 -10.88 9.09 14.88
CA LYS A 65 -10.16 10.27 14.35
C LYS A 65 -9.44 10.04 13.02
N ASP A 66 -9.76 10.90 12.07
CA ASP A 66 -9.46 10.86 10.65
C ASP A 66 -7.99 11.16 10.24
N LYS A 67 -6.99 10.34 10.62
CA LYS A 67 -5.57 10.51 10.18
C LYS A 67 -5.03 9.59 9.03
N PRO A 68 -4.15 10.09 8.13
CA PRO A 68 -3.63 9.37 6.94
C PRO A 68 -2.71 8.18 7.23
N VAL A 69 -2.59 7.33 6.20
CA VAL A 69 -2.03 5.97 6.19
C VAL A 69 -0.94 5.91 5.10
N THR A 70 0.28 5.53 5.47
CA THR A 70 1.45 5.27 4.60
C THR A 70 1.45 3.80 4.12
N ILE A 71 2.38 3.29 3.31
CA ILE A 71 2.61 1.85 2.94
C ILE A 71 4.13 1.63 2.80
N ARG A 72 4.78 0.65 3.47
CA ARG A 72 6.20 0.27 3.25
C ARG A 72 6.47 -1.23 3.47
N VAL A 73 7.45 -1.83 2.78
CA VAL A 73 7.77 -3.28 2.86
C VAL A 73 9.28 -3.51 2.94
N LYS A 74 9.75 -4.44 3.78
CA LYS A 74 11.17 -4.85 3.89
C LYS A 74 11.48 -6.04 2.97
N LYS A 75 12.68 -6.03 2.35
CA LYS A 75 13.17 -7.07 1.42
C LYS A 75 13.12 -8.48 2.02
N GLU A 76 13.42 -8.59 3.31
CA GLU A 76 13.49 -9.84 4.05
C GLU A 76 12.10 -10.50 4.24
N GLU A 77 11.01 -9.71 4.25
CA GLU A 77 9.65 -10.25 4.33
C GLU A 77 9.18 -10.81 2.98
N VAL A 78 9.69 -10.28 1.86
CA VAL A 78 9.39 -10.79 0.51
C VAL A 78 10.08 -12.14 0.28
N GLU A 79 11.28 -12.32 0.82
CA GLU A 79 12.03 -13.58 0.71
C GLU A 79 11.41 -14.72 1.55
N LYS A 80 10.74 -14.40 2.67
CA LYS A 80 10.04 -15.41 3.49
C LYS A 80 8.75 -15.94 2.87
N LEU A 81 8.08 -15.16 2.02
CA LEU A 81 6.89 -15.60 1.29
C LEU A 81 7.20 -16.67 0.22
N LYS A 82 8.48 -16.85 -0.12
CA LYS A 82 8.93 -17.88 -1.10
C LYS A 82 8.88 -19.32 -0.56
N ASN A 83 8.79 -19.51 0.76
CA ASN A 83 8.81 -20.82 1.43
C ASN A 83 7.45 -21.29 1.98
N LEU A 84 6.39 -20.49 1.84
CA LEU A 84 5.02 -20.90 2.13
C LEU A 84 4.29 -21.00 0.80
N GLY A 85 4.46 -22.15 0.14
CA GLY A 85 3.74 -22.46 -1.09
C GLY A 85 2.23 -22.41 -0.88
N ILE A 86 1.59 -21.45 -1.53
CA ILE A 86 0.20 -21.47 -1.97
C ILE A 86 0.21 -20.94 -3.40
#